data_AF-D3Z723-F1
#
_entry.id   AF-D3Z723-F1
#
_cell.length_a   1.000
_cell.length_b   1.000
_cell.length_c   1.000
_cell.angle_alpha   90.00
_cell.angle_beta   90.00
_cell.angle_gamma   90.00
#
_symmetry.space_group_name_H-M   'P 1'
#
loop_
_entity.id
_entity.type
_entity.pdbx_description
1 polymer ?
#
loop_
_entity_poly.entity_id
_entity_poly.type
_entity_poly.pdbx_seq_one_letter_code
_entity_poly.pdbx_strand_id
1 'polypeptide(L)'
;MTMDGDSSTTDASQLGISADYIGGSHYVIQPHDDTEDSMNDHEDTNGSKESFREQDIYLPIANVARIMKNAIPQTGKIAKDAKECVQECVSEFISFITSEASERCH
;
A
#
# COMPACT_ATOMS: atom_id res chain seq x y z
N MET A 1 -22.16 -48.79 31.99
CA MET A 1 -21.10 -48.13 31.20
C MET A 1 -21.48 -46.67 31.10
N THR A 2 -20.58 -45.80 31.55
CA THR A 2 -20.67 -44.34 31.66
C THR A 2 -20.20 -43.64 30.38
N MET A 3 -20.64 -42.38 30.21
CA MET A 3 -20.13 -41.32 29.30
C MET A 3 -20.36 -41.54 27.80
N ASP A 4 -20.53 -40.55 26.95
CA ASP A 4 -20.91 -39.13 27.00
C ASP A 4 -21.21 -38.74 25.53
N GLY A 5 -21.83 -37.59 25.33
CA GLY A 5 -22.35 -37.12 24.04
C GLY A 5 -21.32 -37.05 22.90
N ASP A 6 -21.79 -37.38 21.71
CA ASP A 6 -21.18 -36.97 20.44
C ASP A 6 -22.27 -36.38 19.53
N SER A 7 -21.81 -35.46 18.68
CA SER A 7 -22.45 -34.85 17.51
C SER A 7 -23.22 -33.55 17.71
N SER A 8 -22.44 -32.46 17.69
CA SER A 8 -22.45 -31.46 16.61
C SER A 8 -23.82 -31.02 16.09
N THR A 9 -24.23 -29.83 16.53
CA THR A 9 -24.84 -28.82 15.68
C THR A 9 -24.64 -27.48 16.38
N THR A 10 -23.69 -26.68 15.90
CA THR A 10 -23.58 -25.27 16.29
C THR A 10 -24.81 -24.53 15.77
N ASP A 11 -25.50 -23.92 16.73
CA ASP A 11 -26.74 -23.19 16.69
C ASP A 11 -26.76 -22.05 15.65
N ALA A 12 -27.82 -22.01 14.84
CA ALA A 12 -28.01 -21.10 13.70
C ALA A 12 -28.56 -19.70 14.11
N SER A 13 -28.26 -19.25 15.33
CA SER A 13 -28.81 -18.01 15.90
C SER A 13 -27.93 -16.76 15.73
N GLN A 14 -26.82 -16.83 14.98
CA GLN A 14 -25.98 -15.64 14.68
C GLN A 14 -26.12 -15.13 13.24
N LEU A 15 -27.15 -15.57 12.51
CA LEU A 15 -27.55 -14.94 11.24
C LEU A 15 -28.34 -13.64 11.52
N GLY A 16 -27.65 -12.66 12.12
CA GLY A 16 -28.10 -11.28 12.23
C GLY A 16 -27.79 -10.52 10.94
N ILE A 17 -28.62 -10.76 9.93
CA ILE A 17 -28.64 -9.99 8.67
C ILE A 17 -29.17 -8.58 8.96
N SER A 18 -28.25 -7.63 9.12
CA SER A 18 -28.54 -6.19 9.26
C SER A 18 -27.95 -5.43 8.06
N ALA A 19 -28.74 -5.38 6.99
CA ALA A 19 -29.20 -4.20 6.25
C ALA A 19 -28.30 -2.96 5.93
N ASP A 20 -26.96 -2.97 5.97
CA ASP A 20 -26.20 -1.72 5.72
C ASP A 20 -25.18 -1.75 4.55
N TYR A 21 -25.37 -2.58 3.52
CA TYR A 21 -24.41 -2.68 2.40
C TYR A 21 -24.59 -1.66 1.26
N ILE A 22 -25.44 -0.64 1.39
CA ILE A 22 -25.55 0.44 0.39
C ILE A 22 -25.78 1.79 1.10
N GLY A 23 -24.73 2.60 1.25
CA GLY A 23 -24.90 3.98 1.69
C GLY A 23 -23.64 4.73 2.11
N GLY A 24 -22.99 5.38 1.14
CA GLY A 24 -22.28 6.65 1.39
C GLY A 24 -20.82 6.57 1.79
N SER A 25 -19.95 6.94 0.85
CA SER A 25 -18.60 7.42 1.13
C SER A 25 -18.61 8.54 2.17
N HIS A 26 -17.99 8.33 3.32
CA HIS A 26 -17.73 9.42 4.28
C HIS A 26 -16.38 9.18 4.97
N TYR A 27 -15.31 9.71 4.38
CA TYR A 27 -14.00 9.78 5.03
C TYR A 27 -14.08 10.81 6.17
N VAL A 28 -13.89 10.36 7.41
CA VAL A 28 -13.77 11.26 8.57
C VAL A 28 -12.33 11.77 8.61
N ILE A 29 -12.10 13.01 8.17
CA ILE A 29 -10.82 13.72 8.36
C ILE A 29 -10.78 14.23 9.80
N GLN A 30 -9.79 13.77 10.56
CA GLN A 30 -9.46 14.27 11.89
C GLN A 30 -8.57 15.53 11.74
N PRO A 31 -8.83 16.65 12.45
CA PRO A 31 -8.02 17.85 12.29
C PRO A 31 -6.73 17.71 13.09
N HIS A 32 -5.59 17.80 12.41
CA HIS A 32 -4.29 18.01 13.03
C HIS A 32 -3.85 19.42 12.63
N ASP A 33 -4.00 20.37 13.54
CA ASP A 33 -3.31 21.66 13.49
C ASP A 33 -1.82 21.40 13.68
N ASP A 34 -0.99 21.78 12.70
CA ASP A 34 0.35 22.33 12.95
C ASP A 34 0.76 23.12 11.69
N THR A 35 1.10 24.38 11.93
CA THR A 35 1.39 25.41 10.94
C THR A 35 2.89 25.40 10.65
N GLU A 36 3.29 25.12 9.40
CA GLU A 36 4.66 25.37 8.93
C GLU A 36 4.55 26.12 7.60
N ASP A 37 4.86 27.42 7.64
CA ASP A 37 4.89 28.33 6.50
C ASP A 37 6.03 27.95 5.56
N SER A 38 5.73 27.51 4.34
CA SER A 38 6.71 27.30 3.28
C SER A 38 6.33 28.15 2.07
N MET A 39 6.91 29.35 2.03
CA MET A 39 6.91 30.22 0.85
C MET A 39 7.74 29.55 -0.25
N ASN A 40 7.07 28.91 -1.21
CA ASN A 40 7.71 28.43 -2.43
C ASN A 40 7.42 29.46 -3.54
N ASP A 41 8.41 30.28 -3.85
CA ASP A 41 8.40 31.18 -5.00
C ASP A 41 8.58 30.32 -6.27
N HIS A 42 7.51 30.20 -7.05
CA HIS A 42 7.46 29.37 -8.24
C HIS A 42 7.64 30.26 -9.48
N GLU A 43 8.86 30.33 -10.02
CA GLU A 43 9.04 30.85 -11.38
C GLU A 43 8.72 29.76 -12.41
N ASP A 44 7.77 30.12 -13.28
CA ASP A 44 7.17 29.34 -14.34
C ASP A 44 8.19 28.74 -15.32
N THR A 45 8.08 27.43 -15.57
CA THR A 45 8.48 26.84 -16.86
C THR A 45 7.42 25.83 -17.30
N ASN A 46 6.54 26.35 -18.14
CA ASN A 46 5.64 25.73 -19.11
C ASN A 46 5.90 24.25 -19.45
N GLY A 47 4.88 23.42 -19.20
CA GLY A 47 4.79 22.02 -19.66
C GLY A 47 4.36 21.09 -18.53
N SER A 48 3.06 21.06 -18.21
CA SER A 48 2.33 20.12 -17.33
C SER A 48 3.18 19.00 -16.69
N LYS A 49 4.06 19.38 -15.75
CA LYS A 49 4.58 18.45 -14.75
C LYS A 49 3.45 18.34 -13.73
N GLU A 50 2.52 17.44 -14.01
CA GLU A 50 1.65 16.93 -12.97
C GLU A 50 2.59 16.57 -11.81
N SER A 51 2.47 17.29 -10.69
CA SER A 51 3.38 17.13 -9.57
C SER A 51 3.10 15.76 -8.98
N PHE A 52 3.75 14.73 -9.54
CA PHE A 52 3.55 13.35 -9.15
C PHE A 52 3.82 13.29 -7.66
N ARG A 53 2.81 12.86 -6.90
CA ARG A 53 3.03 12.65 -5.48
C ARG A 53 4.08 11.56 -5.38
N GLU A 54 4.97 11.62 -4.40
CA GLU A 54 5.97 10.57 -4.21
C GLU A 54 5.32 9.18 -4.08
N GLN A 55 4.08 9.14 -3.58
CA GLN A 55 3.28 7.90 -3.51
C GLN A 55 2.86 7.34 -4.88
N ASP A 56 2.82 8.17 -5.93
CA ASP A 56 2.44 7.75 -7.28
C ASP A 56 3.62 7.11 -8.03
N ILE A 57 4.86 7.45 -7.65
CA ILE A 57 6.08 6.91 -8.29
C ILE A 57 6.62 5.65 -7.60
N TYR A 58 6.26 5.43 -6.33
CA TYR A 58 6.74 4.28 -5.55
C TYR A 58 5.66 3.22 -5.37
N LEU A 59 6.06 1.95 -5.42
CA LEU A 59 5.17 0.87 -4.99
C LEU A 59 4.94 0.92 -3.48
N PRO A 60 3.76 0.52 -2.97
CA PRO A 60 3.52 0.46 -1.53
C PRO A 60 4.58 -0.38 -0.81
N ILE A 61 5.21 0.20 0.23
CA ILE A 61 6.31 -0.44 0.97
C ILE A 61 5.95 -1.83 1.53
N ALA A 62 4.68 -2.05 1.86
CA ALA A 62 4.17 -3.33 2.34
C ALA A 62 4.28 -4.44 1.27
N ASN A 63 4.07 -4.08 -0.01
CA ASN A 63 4.20 -5.03 -1.12
C ASN A 63 5.68 -5.38 -1.36
N VAL A 64 6.56 -4.38 -1.34
CA VAL A 64 8.02 -4.57 -1.43
C VAL A 64 8.51 -5.47 -0.28
N ALA A 65 8.14 -5.14 0.95
CA ALA A 65 8.53 -5.90 2.14
C ALA A 65 8.03 -7.36 2.10
N ARG A 66 6.81 -7.62 1.60
CA ARG A 66 6.28 -8.97 1.45
C ARG A 66 7.11 -9.81 0.48
N ILE A 67 7.49 -9.24 -0.67
CA ILE A 67 8.32 -9.93 -1.67
C ILE A 67 9.73 -10.18 -1.12
N MET A 68 10.36 -9.16 -0.55
CA MET A 68 11.69 -9.31 0.07
C MET A 68 11.68 -10.37 1.16
N LYS A 69 10.59 -10.48 1.95
CA LYS A 69 10.45 -11.47 3.01
C LYS A 69 10.39 -12.90 2.49
N ASN A 70 9.85 -13.12 1.30
CA ASN A 70 9.81 -14.43 0.66
C ASN A 70 11.18 -14.91 0.17
N ALA A 71 12.14 -13.99 -0.01
CA ALA A 71 13.50 -14.31 -0.45
C ALA A 71 14.46 -14.68 0.71
N ILE A 72 13.99 -14.64 1.96
CA ILE A 72 14.81 -14.93 3.14
C ILE A 72 14.11 -15.95 4.05
N PRO A 73 14.83 -16.57 5.02
CA PRO A 73 14.21 -17.49 5.97
C PRO A 73 13.05 -16.86 6.77
N GLN A 74 12.13 -17.70 7.23
CA GLN A 74 10.93 -17.25 7.97
C GLN A 74 11.27 -16.43 9.22
N THR A 75 12.38 -16.73 9.89
CA THR A 75 12.87 -16.00 11.08
C THR A 75 13.68 -14.73 10.75
N GLY A 76 14.07 -14.55 9.49
CA GLY A 76 14.90 -13.42 9.05
C GLY A 76 14.20 -12.07 9.24
N LYS A 77 14.94 -11.01 9.53
CA LYS A 77 14.41 -9.65 9.65
C LYS A 77 14.98 -8.78 8.54
N ILE A 78 14.19 -7.81 8.09
CA ILE A 78 14.59 -6.84 7.07
C ILE A 78 14.57 -5.46 7.73
N ALA A 79 15.72 -4.78 7.69
CA ALA A 79 15.85 -3.42 8.20
C ALA A 79 14.92 -2.45 7.46
N LYS A 80 14.56 -1.34 8.10
CA LYS A 80 13.73 -0.30 7.48
C LYS A 80 14.40 0.25 6.22
N ASP A 81 15.65 0.68 6.36
CA ASP A 81 16.44 1.30 5.30
C ASP A 81 16.64 0.36 4.10
N ALA A 82 16.72 -0.95 4.35
CA ALA A 82 16.79 -1.95 3.28
C ALA A 82 15.50 -2.02 2.47
N LYS A 83 14.33 -1.80 3.08
CA LYS A 83 13.06 -1.77 2.35
C LYS A 83 12.93 -0.50 1.52
N GLU A 84 13.36 0.65 2.07
CA GLU A 84 13.36 1.94 1.37
C GLU A 84 14.32 1.91 0.17
N CYS A 85 15.55 1.41 0.37
CA CYS A 85 16.53 1.23 -0.70
C CYS A 85 15.99 0.35 -1.83
N VAL A 86 15.35 -0.79 -1.51
CA VAL A 86 14.78 -1.66 -2.55
C VAL A 86 13.56 -1.02 -3.23
N GLN A 87 12.75 -0.24 -2.51
CA GLN A 87 11.63 0.50 -3.09
C GLN A 87 12.12 1.52 -4.14
N GLU A 88 13.18 2.26 -3.83
CA GLU A 88 13.84 3.17 -4.77
C GLU A 88 14.39 2.40 -5.98
N CYS A 89 15.17 1.34 -5.75
CA CYS A 89 15.78 0.55 -6.83
C CYS A 89 14.74 -0.08 -7.76
N VAL A 90 13.60 -0.56 -7.25
CA VAL A 90 12.54 -1.14 -8.09
C VAL A 90 11.89 -0.08 -8.97
N SER A 91 11.75 1.13 -8.47
CA SER A 91 11.15 2.24 -9.22
C SER A 91 12.09 2.74 -10.32
N GLU A 92 13.38 2.81 -10.02
CA GLU A 92 14.43 3.02 -11.03
C GLU A 92 14.45 1.90 -12.07
N PHE A 93 14.35 0.64 -11.66
CA PHE A 93 14.35 -0.51 -12.56
C PHE A 93 13.17 -0.46 -13.55
N ILE A 94 11.96 -0.13 -13.08
CA ILE A 94 10.79 0.04 -13.95
C ILE A 94 11.03 1.16 -14.95
N SER A 95 11.56 2.29 -14.49
CA SER A 95 11.87 3.44 -15.33
C SER A 95 12.89 3.08 -16.41
N PHE A 96 13.96 2.38 -16.04
CA PHE A 96 15.00 1.91 -16.94
C PHE A 96 14.47 0.94 -18.00
N ILE A 97 13.72 -0.09 -17.61
CA ILE A 97 13.16 -1.05 -18.59
C ILE A 97 12.18 -0.36 -19.54
N THR A 98 11.35 0.55 -19.00
CA THR A 98 10.36 1.27 -19.81
C THR A 98 11.03 2.23 -20.79
N SER A 99 12.11 2.92 -20.40
CA SER A 99 12.86 3.78 -21.32
C SER A 99 13.52 3.01 -22.45
N GLU A 100 14.15 1.87 -22.15
CA GLU A 100 14.80 1.00 -23.15
C GLU A 100 13.79 0.41 -24.14
N ALA A 101 12.61 0.01 -23.65
CA ALA A 101 11.54 -0.49 -24.49
C ALA A 101 10.99 0.61 -25.40
N SER A 102 10.78 1.81 -24.86
CA SER A 102 10.33 2.98 -25.62
C SER A 102 11.29 3.30 -26.77
N GLU A 103 12.60 3.34 -26.52
CA GLU A 103 13.62 3.62 -27.54
C GLU A 103 13.54 2.64 -28.74
N ARG A 104 13.26 1.36 -28.47
CA ARG A 104 13.20 0.31 -29.49
C ARG A 104 11.90 0.27 -30.29
N CYS A 105 10.84 0.91 -29.79
CA CYS A 105 9.50 0.88 -30.38
C CYS A 105 9.16 2.12 -31.21
N HIS A 106 10.08 3.08 -31.33
CA HIS A 106 9.99 4.20 -32.28
C HIS A 106 10.44 3.77 -33.68
#